data_AF-A0A920KZ67-F1
#
_entry.id   AF-A0A920KZ67-F1
#
_cell.length_a   1.000
_cell.length_b   1.000
_cell.length_c   1.000
_cell.angle_alpha   90.00
_cell.angle_beta   90.00
_cell.angle_gamma   90.00
#
_symmetry.space_group_name_H-M   'P 1'
#
loop_
_entity.id
_entity.type
_entity.pdbx_description
1 polymer ?
#
loop_
_entity_poly.entity_id
_entity_poly.type
_entity_poly.pdbx_seq_one_letter_code
_entity_poly.pdbx_strand_id
1 'polypeptide(L)'
;MGGPQWDSLPAAQRPERGLLAIRADLDLFCNLRPALLFPELAGASSLRAERVAGLDVLIVRELTGGIYFGEPRGISVREDGVREGINTDRYDENEIRRIGRLAFEAARKRGGRLCSVDKANVLEVTMLWREVMESLRPEFPDVSLSHMYVDNAAMQLVREPKQFDVIVTGNLFGDILSDTAAMLTGSIGMLPSASLNASSAGLYEPVHGSAPDIAGEDKANPLATILSAAMLMRYSLDEPKQQTILKGRSRMYSAVKDRDIATDEAEEAVMGTRAMGDAVVSALSYEGE
;
A
#
# COMPACT_ATOMS: atom_id res chain seq x y z
N MET A 1 -6.53 9.54 -7.26
CA MET A 1 -6.73 10.49 -8.39
C MET A 1 -7.64 9.83 -9.41
N GLY A 2 -8.55 10.57 -10.05
CA GLY A 2 -9.47 10.03 -11.07
C GLY A 2 -10.92 10.50 -10.90
N GLY A 3 -11.76 10.28 -11.91
CA GLY A 3 -13.18 10.62 -11.87
C GLY A 3 -13.89 10.41 -13.22
N PRO A 4 -15.20 10.08 -13.23
CA PRO A 4 -15.92 9.67 -14.44
C PRO A 4 -15.87 10.68 -15.59
N GLN A 5 -15.76 11.96 -15.28
CA GLN A 5 -15.67 13.05 -16.26
C GLN A 5 -14.43 12.98 -17.18
N TRP A 6 -13.41 12.19 -16.83
CA TRP A 6 -12.18 12.05 -17.60
C TRP A 6 -12.03 10.68 -18.28
N ASP A 7 -12.98 9.75 -18.11
CA ASP A 7 -12.87 8.38 -18.62
C ASP A 7 -12.89 8.30 -20.16
N SER A 8 -13.49 9.29 -20.82
CA SER A 8 -13.52 9.39 -22.28
C SER A 8 -12.22 9.92 -22.88
N LEU A 9 -11.30 10.45 -22.06
CA LEU A 9 -10.04 10.97 -22.56
C LEU A 9 -9.12 9.83 -23.04
N PRO A 10 -8.26 10.11 -24.04
CA PRO A 10 -7.16 9.21 -24.39
C PRO A 10 -6.34 8.85 -23.16
N ALA A 11 -5.85 7.61 -23.07
CA ALA A 11 -5.16 7.09 -21.88
C ALA A 11 -4.00 7.99 -21.40
N ALA A 12 -3.28 8.64 -22.31
CA ALA A 12 -2.18 9.55 -22.00
C ALA A 12 -2.62 10.87 -21.31
N GLN A 13 -3.90 11.22 -21.37
CA GLN A 13 -4.46 12.47 -20.83
C GLN A 13 -5.30 12.25 -19.56
N ARG A 14 -5.43 11.01 -19.10
CA ARG A 14 -6.22 10.70 -17.90
C ARG A 14 -5.47 11.07 -16.61
N PRO A 15 -6.16 11.44 -15.51
CA PRO A 15 -5.54 11.88 -14.26
C PRO A 15 -4.51 10.90 -13.67
N GLU A 16 -4.74 9.60 -13.82
CA GLU A 16 -3.86 8.54 -13.33
C GLU A 16 -2.48 8.61 -13.99
N ARG A 17 -2.40 9.13 -15.23
CA ARG A 17 -1.13 9.32 -15.92
C ARG A 17 -0.25 10.34 -15.22
N GLY A 18 -0.84 11.38 -14.63
CA GLY A 18 -0.11 12.37 -13.83
C GLY A 18 0.50 11.76 -12.57
N LEU A 19 -0.21 10.85 -11.90
CA LEU A 19 0.30 10.15 -10.72
C LEU A 19 1.46 9.21 -11.07
N LEU A 20 1.38 8.51 -12.20
CA LEU A 20 2.49 7.69 -12.69
C LEU A 20 3.71 8.55 -13.08
N ALA A 21 3.48 9.70 -13.72
CA ALA A 21 4.53 10.62 -14.12
C ALA A 21 5.29 11.17 -12.91
N ILE A 22 4.61 11.73 -11.90
CA ILE A 22 5.29 12.30 -10.72
C ILE A 22 6.09 11.24 -9.95
N ARG A 23 5.60 9.99 -9.87
CA ARG A 23 6.34 8.88 -9.23
C ARG A 23 7.62 8.55 -10.00
N ALA A 24 7.56 8.54 -11.33
CA ALA A 24 8.73 8.30 -12.17
C ALA A 24 9.72 9.47 -12.14
N ASP A 25 9.23 10.71 -12.30
CA ASP A 25 10.05 11.93 -12.33
C ASP A 25 10.84 12.15 -11.04
N LEU A 26 10.30 11.71 -9.90
CA LEU A 26 10.93 11.80 -8.58
C LEU A 26 11.66 10.51 -8.16
N ASP A 27 11.70 9.48 -9.03
CA ASP A 27 12.26 8.15 -8.78
C ASP A 27 11.76 7.52 -7.46
N LEU A 28 10.45 7.61 -7.21
CA LEU A 28 9.81 7.11 -5.99
C LEU A 28 9.58 5.59 -6.07
N PHE A 29 10.66 4.82 -6.23
CA PHE A 29 10.58 3.40 -6.53
C PHE A 29 10.05 2.52 -5.38
N CYS A 30 10.09 2.98 -4.13
CA CYS A 30 9.72 2.18 -2.96
C CYS A 30 8.36 2.61 -2.41
N ASN A 31 7.33 1.81 -2.65
CA ASN A 31 6.02 2.04 -2.05
C ASN A 31 5.83 1.19 -0.79
N LEU A 32 5.53 1.85 0.33
CA LEU A 32 5.24 1.26 1.63
C LEU A 32 3.73 1.35 1.90
N ARG A 33 3.07 0.19 2.04
CA ARG A 33 1.65 0.08 2.37
C ARG A 33 1.46 -0.82 3.60
N PRO A 34 1.34 -0.24 4.81
CA PRO A 34 1.01 -1.01 6.00
C PRO A 34 -0.48 -1.37 6.02
N ALA A 35 -0.78 -2.66 6.12
CA ALA A 35 -2.11 -3.21 6.40
C ALA A 35 -2.16 -3.63 7.88
N LEU A 36 -2.86 -2.84 8.68
CA LEU A 36 -2.96 -3.05 10.11
C LEU A 36 -4.42 -3.07 10.56
N LEU A 37 -4.77 -4.06 11.38
CA LEU A 37 -6.10 -4.16 11.98
C LEU A 37 -6.02 -4.31 13.50
N PHE A 38 -6.47 -3.29 14.21
CA PHE A 38 -6.63 -3.32 15.66
C PHE A 38 -7.70 -4.35 16.05
N PRO A 39 -7.50 -5.13 17.13
CA PRO A 39 -8.48 -6.10 17.60
C PRO A 39 -9.90 -5.53 17.78
N GLU A 40 -10.00 -4.28 18.24
CA GLU A 40 -11.25 -3.56 18.47
C GLU A 40 -12.05 -3.30 17.18
N LEU A 41 -11.38 -3.31 16.03
CA LEU A 41 -11.96 -3.07 14.71
C LEU A 41 -12.09 -4.33 13.88
N ALA A 42 -11.74 -5.49 14.44
CA ALA A 42 -11.80 -6.75 13.70
C ALA A 42 -13.21 -7.07 13.17
N GLY A 43 -14.26 -6.49 13.77
CA GLY A 43 -15.64 -6.61 13.29
C GLY A 43 -15.96 -5.87 11.98
N ALA A 44 -15.11 -4.93 11.54
CA ALA A 44 -15.28 -4.25 10.25
C ALA A 44 -14.84 -5.12 9.06
N SER A 45 -13.99 -6.13 9.30
CA SER A 45 -13.53 -7.05 8.27
C SER A 45 -14.61 -8.06 7.91
N SER A 46 -14.70 -8.40 6.61
CA SER A 46 -15.55 -9.49 6.11
C SER A 46 -15.01 -10.89 6.46
N LEU A 47 -13.74 -11.00 6.87
CA LEU A 47 -13.15 -12.23 7.39
C LEU A 47 -13.41 -12.41 8.88
N ARG A 48 -13.39 -13.66 9.33
CA ARG A 48 -13.55 -14.02 10.75
C ARG A 48 -12.53 -13.27 11.61
N ALA A 49 -13.02 -12.61 12.65
CA ALA A 49 -12.23 -11.73 13.51
C ALA A 49 -10.96 -12.39 14.04
N GLU A 50 -10.98 -13.67 14.43
CA GLU A 50 -9.81 -14.38 14.96
C GLU A 50 -8.64 -14.49 13.96
N ARG A 51 -8.92 -14.40 12.65
CA ARG A 51 -7.90 -14.46 11.59
C ARG A 51 -7.19 -13.12 11.39
N VAL A 52 -7.90 -12.01 11.58
CA VAL A 52 -7.44 -10.67 11.20
C VAL A 52 -7.21 -9.74 12.39
N ALA A 53 -7.75 -10.04 13.57
CA ALA A 53 -7.47 -9.28 14.78
C ALA A 53 -5.96 -9.28 15.08
N GLY A 54 -5.38 -8.08 15.18
CA GLY A 54 -3.94 -7.88 15.37
C GLY A 54 -3.11 -8.06 14.09
N LEU A 55 -3.71 -7.93 12.91
CA LEU A 55 -2.97 -7.93 11.65
C LEU A 55 -1.98 -6.75 11.64
N ASP A 56 -0.74 -7.01 11.28
CA ASP A 56 0.31 -6.01 11.07
C ASP A 56 1.26 -6.48 9.96
N VAL A 57 0.91 -6.17 8.72
CA VAL A 57 1.69 -6.56 7.53
C VAL A 57 2.13 -5.30 6.79
N LEU A 58 3.41 -5.24 6.41
CA LEU A 58 3.93 -4.19 5.54
C LEU A 58 4.16 -4.76 4.15
N ILE A 59 3.53 -4.16 3.14
CA ILE A 59 3.83 -4.46 1.74
C ILE A 59 4.79 -3.40 1.20
N VAL A 60 5.91 -3.88 0.68
CA VAL A 60 6.95 -3.13 -0.02
C VAL A 60 6.84 -3.43 -1.50
N ARG A 61 6.31 -2.48 -2.27
CA ARG A 61 6.04 -2.60 -3.70
C ARG A 61 7.06 -1.78 -4.48
N GLU A 62 7.68 -2.39 -5.48
CA GLU A 62 8.41 -1.63 -6.52
C GLU A 62 7.40 -0.80 -7.33
N LEU A 63 7.65 0.50 -7.51
CA LEU A 63 6.63 1.44 -7.99
C LEU A 63 6.92 2.08 -9.35
N THR A 64 8.15 2.01 -9.85
CA THR A 64 8.64 2.77 -11.01
C THR A 64 9.07 1.92 -12.20
N GLY A 65 9.13 0.60 -12.05
CA GLY A 65 9.49 -0.35 -13.10
C GLY A 65 8.39 -1.36 -13.40
N GLY A 66 8.79 -2.50 -13.98
CA GLY A 66 7.89 -3.59 -14.36
C GLY A 66 6.93 -3.23 -15.49
N ILE A 67 5.88 -4.04 -15.63
CA ILE A 67 4.88 -3.94 -16.72
C ILE A 67 4.16 -2.57 -16.81
N TYR A 68 4.22 -1.74 -15.76
CA TYR A 68 3.57 -0.43 -15.71
C TYR A 68 4.34 0.61 -16.53
N PHE A 69 5.65 0.42 -16.70
CA PHE A 69 6.55 1.35 -17.38
C PHE A 69 7.33 0.70 -18.54
N GLY A 70 7.33 -0.63 -18.63
CA GLY A 70 8.08 -1.35 -19.65
C GLY A 70 7.60 -1.10 -21.08
N GLU A 71 8.58 -1.08 -21.98
CA GLU A 71 8.46 -0.92 -23.42
C GLU A 71 9.06 -2.13 -24.13
N PRO A 72 8.55 -2.53 -25.32
CA PRO A 72 7.45 -1.91 -26.06
C PRO A 72 6.08 -2.13 -25.42
N ARG A 73 5.15 -1.21 -25.68
CA ARG A 73 3.73 -1.34 -25.33
C ARG A 73 2.80 -0.68 -26.34
N GLY A 74 1.53 -1.09 -26.35
CA GLY A 74 0.47 -0.45 -27.13
C GLY A 74 -0.51 -1.43 -27.74
N ILE A 75 -1.42 -0.89 -28.56
CA ILE A 75 -2.35 -1.68 -29.37
C ILE A 75 -2.07 -1.36 -30.83
N SER A 76 -1.78 -2.38 -31.63
CA SER A 76 -1.54 -2.27 -33.07
C SER A 76 -2.53 -3.15 -33.85
N VAL A 77 -2.61 -2.93 -35.16
CA VAL A 77 -3.29 -3.83 -36.09
C VAL A 77 -2.21 -4.55 -36.87
N ARG A 78 -2.19 -5.88 -36.80
CA ARG A 78 -1.25 -6.71 -37.54
C ARG A 78 -1.59 -6.72 -39.03
N GLU A 79 -0.68 -7.26 -39.84
CA GLU A 79 -0.86 -7.36 -41.30
C GLU A 79 -2.12 -8.12 -41.72
N ASP A 80 -2.58 -9.07 -40.89
CA ASP A 80 -3.81 -9.85 -41.07
C ASP A 80 -5.10 -9.09 -40.69
N GLY A 81 -4.99 -7.81 -40.28
CA GLY A 81 -6.10 -6.98 -39.83
C GLY A 81 -6.55 -7.22 -38.39
N VAL A 82 -5.87 -8.11 -37.64
CA VAL A 82 -6.21 -8.43 -36.24
C VAL A 82 -5.57 -7.43 -35.28
N ARG A 83 -6.34 -6.94 -34.30
CA ARG A 83 -5.82 -6.08 -33.23
C ARG A 83 -5.01 -6.91 -32.23
N GLU A 84 -3.83 -6.41 -31.88
CA GLU A 84 -2.93 -7.01 -30.90
C GLU A 84 -2.54 -5.97 -29.84
N GLY A 85 -2.50 -6.40 -28.58
CA GLY A 85 -2.08 -5.57 -27.44
C GLY A 85 -0.83 -6.15 -26.80
N ILE A 86 0.17 -5.31 -26.56
CA ILE A 86 1.44 -5.70 -25.94
C ILE A 86 1.73 -4.80 -24.74
N ASN A 87 2.24 -5.42 -23.69
CA ASN A 87 2.90 -4.78 -22.55
C ASN A 87 4.14 -5.61 -22.22
N THR A 88 5.21 -4.96 -21.78
CA THR A 88 6.47 -5.64 -21.46
C THR A 88 6.75 -5.55 -19.97
N ASP A 89 6.84 -6.68 -19.27
CA ASP A 89 7.31 -6.73 -17.89
C ASP A 89 8.84 -6.89 -17.87
N ARG A 90 9.55 -5.86 -17.41
CA ARG A 90 11.02 -5.89 -17.30
C ARG A 90 11.48 -5.31 -15.98
N TYR A 91 12.54 -5.90 -15.47
CA TYR A 91 13.36 -5.38 -14.40
C TYR A 91 14.83 -5.64 -14.74
N ASP A 92 15.70 -4.70 -14.40
CA ASP A 92 17.12 -4.99 -14.25
C ASP A 92 17.47 -5.35 -12.79
N GLU A 93 18.67 -5.90 -12.58
CA GLU A 93 19.10 -6.32 -11.25
C GLU A 93 19.24 -5.16 -10.25
N ASN A 94 19.52 -3.94 -10.70
CA ASN A 94 19.69 -2.78 -9.83
C ASN A 94 18.34 -2.30 -9.30
N GLU A 95 17.32 -2.30 -10.15
CA GLU A 95 15.93 -2.02 -9.76
C GLU A 95 15.45 -2.98 -8.67
N ILE A 96 15.74 -4.27 -8.82
CA ILE A 96 15.39 -5.30 -7.83
C ILE A 96 16.25 -5.13 -6.57
N ARG A 97 17.55 -4.89 -6.72
CA ARG A 97 18.48 -4.78 -5.58
C ARG A 97 18.15 -3.60 -4.68
N ARG A 98 17.77 -2.44 -5.23
CA ARG A 98 17.42 -1.24 -4.44
C ARG A 98 16.15 -1.45 -3.61
N ILE A 99 15.10 -2.05 -4.18
CA ILE A 99 13.86 -2.32 -3.45
C ILE A 99 14.06 -3.46 -2.44
N GLY A 100 14.82 -4.50 -2.81
CA GLY A 100 15.15 -5.62 -1.94
C GLY A 100 15.87 -5.18 -0.66
N ARG A 101 16.91 -4.34 -0.77
CA ARG A 101 17.64 -3.79 0.39
C ARG A 101 16.70 -3.05 1.35
N LEU A 102 15.84 -2.17 0.84
CA LEU A 102 14.88 -1.44 1.67
C LEU A 102 13.87 -2.37 2.34
N ALA A 103 13.43 -3.43 1.65
CA ALA A 103 12.53 -4.41 2.24
C ALA A 103 13.19 -5.22 3.38
N PHE A 104 14.46 -5.61 3.21
CA PHE A 104 15.25 -6.23 4.27
C PHE A 104 15.44 -5.30 5.47
N GLU A 105 15.79 -4.04 5.24
CA GLU A 105 15.91 -3.03 6.31
C GLU A 105 14.58 -2.80 7.04
N ALA A 106 13.46 -2.79 6.30
CA ALA A 106 12.13 -2.70 6.88
C ALA A 106 11.81 -3.91 7.76
N ALA A 107 12.12 -5.13 7.30
CA ALA A 107 11.92 -6.36 8.07
C ALA A 107 12.78 -6.38 9.34
N ARG A 108 14.05 -5.93 9.27
CA ARG A 108 14.96 -5.81 10.43
C ARG A 108 14.40 -4.88 11.52
N LYS A 109 13.69 -3.81 11.14
CA LYS A 109 13.03 -2.87 12.06
C LYS A 109 11.68 -3.37 12.60
N ARG A 110 11.24 -4.56 12.18
CA ARG A 110 9.94 -5.17 12.51
C ARG A 110 10.16 -6.58 13.10
N GLY A 111 9.38 -7.57 12.67
CA GLY A 111 9.45 -8.94 13.17
C GLY A 111 10.57 -9.80 12.57
N GLY A 112 11.47 -9.21 11.76
CA GLY A 112 12.62 -9.90 11.18
C GLY A 112 12.25 -10.93 10.10
N ARG A 113 11.03 -10.90 9.55
CA ARG A 113 10.58 -11.88 8.54
C ARG A 113 10.23 -11.17 7.23
N LEU A 114 10.89 -11.57 6.15
CA LEU A 114 10.66 -11.05 4.80
C LEU A 114 10.14 -12.16 3.89
N CYS A 115 8.99 -11.94 3.24
CA CYS A 115 8.48 -12.80 2.20
C CYS A 115 8.62 -12.12 0.83
N SER A 116 9.48 -12.64 -0.03
CA SER A 116 9.60 -12.22 -1.43
C SER A 116 8.55 -12.94 -2.26
N VAL A 117 7.65 -12.18 -2.90
CA VAL A 117 6.57 -12.73 -3.70
C VAL A 117 6.83 -12.55 -5.19
N ASP A 118 6.74 -13.64 -5.96
CA ASP A 118 7.09 -13.69 -7.38
C ASP A 118 6.24 -14.70 -8.17
N LYS A 119 6.58 -14.93 -9.45
CA LYS A 119 6.03 -16.03 -10.27
C LYS A 119 7.15 -16.80 -10.97
N ALA A 120 8.22 -17.10 -10.22
CA ALA A 120 9.46 -17.65 -10.77
C ALA A 120 9.30 -19.05 -11.39
N ASN A 121 8.16 -19.71 -11.24
CA ASN A 121 7.84 -20.94 -11.95
C ASN A 121 7.37 -20.74 -13.40
N VAL A 122 7.15 -19.48 -13.84
CA VAL A 122 6.64 -19.17 -15.18
C VAL A 122 7.40 -18.01 -15.82
N LEU A 123 7.70 -16.93 -15.08
CA LEU A 123 8.17 -15.67 -15.67
C LEU A 123 9.65 -15.43 -15.38
N GLU A 124 10.49 -15.33 -16.42
CA GLU A 124 11.94 -15.10 -16.33
C GLU A 124 12.28 -13.79 -15.59
N VAL A 125 11.52 -12.72 -15.82
CA VAL A 125 11.67 -11.45 -15.09
C VAL A 125 11.57 -11.64 -13.57
N THR A 126 10.77 -12.61 -13.13
CA THR A 126 10.59 -12.93 -11.72
C THR A 126 11.51 -14.05 -11.22
N MET A 127 12.13 -14.82 -12.12
CA MET A 127 13.26 -15.69 -11.78
C MET A 127 14.47 -14.83 -11.41
N LEU A 128 14.79 -13.82 -12.23
CA LEU A 128 15.83 -12.83 -11.91
C LEU A 128 15.52 -12.12 -10.58
N TRP A 129 14.26 -11.74 -10.34
CA TRP A 129 13.83 -11.17 -9.06
C TRP A 129 14.24 -12.06 -7.89
N ARG A 130 13.91 -13.35 -7.95
CA ARG A 130 14.21 -14.32 -6.90
C ARG A 130 15.72 -14.49 -6.69
N GLU A 131 16.49 -14.59 -7.76
CA GLU A 131 17.96 -14.70 -7.71
C GLU A 131 18.60 -13.49 -7.01
N VAL A 132 18.18 -12.27 -7.38
CA VAL A 132 18.69 -11.04 -6.76
C VAL A 132 18.30 -10.97 -5.27
N MET A 133 17.08 -11.34 -4.92
CA MET A 133 16.63 -11.37 -3.52
C MET A 133 17.43 -12.35 -2.66
N GLU A 134 17.74 -13.55 -3.18
CA GLU A 134 18.60 -14.50 -2.46
C GLU A 134 20.04 -13.97 -2.35
N SER A 135 20.55 -13.28 -3.39
CA SER A 135 21.89 -12.69 -3.36
C SER A 135 22.09 -11.64 -2.25
N LEU A 136 21.01 -10.99 -1.80
CA LEU A 136 21.04 -9.99 -0.73
C LEU A 136 21.10 -10.62 0.67
N ARG A 137 20.71 -11.88 0.82
CA ARG A 137 20.60 -12.56 2.12
C ARG A 137 21.87 -12.49 2.99
N PRO A 138 23.10 -12.62 2.46
CA PRO A 138 24.32 -12.52 3.28
C PRO A 138 24.50 -11.14 3.96
N GLU A 139 23.91 -10.09 3.40
CA GLU A 139 23.97 -8.73 3.96
C GLU A 139 22.97 -8.53 5.12
N PHE A 140 22.01 -9.44 5.25
CA PHE A 140 20.93 -9.38 6.25
C PHE A 140 20.76 -10.73 6.98
N PRO A 141 21.80 -11.22 7.69
CA PRO A 141 21.79 -12.54 8.31
C PRO A 141 20.76 -12.69 9.44
N ASP A 142 20.26 -11.58 9.97
CA ASP A 142 19.26 -11.47 11.03
C ASP A 142 17.81 -11.43 10.51
N VAL A 143 17.61 -11.40 9.19
CA VAL A 143 16.28 -11.42 8.57
C VAL A 143 16.00 -12.79 7.95
N SER A 144 14.88 -13.40 8.32
CA SER A 144 14.41 -14.64 7.72
C SER A 144 13.75 -14.35 6.36
N LEU A 145 14.45 -14.61 5.27
CA LEU A 145 13.90 -14.59 3.91
C LEU A 145 13.12 -15.88 3.63
N SER A 146 11.91 -15.72 3.11
CA SER A 146 11.12 -16.78 2.48
C SER A 146 10.61 -16.32 1.11
N HIS A 147 10.21 -17.27 0.27
CA HIS A 147 9.64 -16.97 -1.04
C HIS A 147 8.27 -17.60 -1.22
N MET A 148 7.37 -16.92 -1.92
CA MET A 148 6.03 -17.41 -2.20
C MET A 148 5.60 -17.01 -3.60
N TYR A 149 4.85 -17.88 -4.29
CA TYR A 149 4.25 -17.49 -5.57
C TYR A 149 3.05 -16.57 -5.33
N VAL A 150 2.83 -15.60 -6.23
CA VAL A 150 1.79 -14.56 -6.09
C VAL A 150 0.38 -15.13 -5.91
N ASP A 151 0.04 -16.23 -6.58
CA ASP A 151 -1.24 -16.93 -6.41
C ASP A 151 -1.38 -17.54 -5.02
N ASN A 152 -0.32 -18.19 -4.52
CA ASN A 152 -0.32 -18.69 -3.14
C ASN A 152 -0.34 -17.53 -2.13
N ALA A 153 0.38 -16.43 -2.38
CA ALA A 153 0.36 -15.25 -1.51
C ALA A 153 -1.04 -14.65 -1.39
N ALA A 154 -1.77 -14.56 -2.51
CA ALA A 154 -3.18 -14.14 -2.49
C ALA A 154 -4.05 -15.08 -1.63
N MET A 155 -3.86 -16.40 -1.75
CA MET A 155 -4.55 -17.37 -0.90
C MET A 155 -4.17 -17.23 0.59
N GLN A 156 -2.88 -17.04 0.89
CA GLN A 156 -2.37 -16.93 2.26
C GLN A 156 -2.84 -15.65 2.96
N LEU A 157 -2.98 -14.54 2.23
CA LEU A 157 -3.57 -13.31 2.75
C LEU A 157 -5.01 -13.53 3.24
N VAL A 158 -5.78 -14.42 2.61
CA VAL A 158 -7.13 -14.76 3.09
C VAL A 158 -7.08 -15.83 4.20
N ARG A 159 -6.20 -16.82 4.03
CA ARG A 159 -6.15 -18.00 4.91
C ARG A 159 -5.53 -17.70 6.27
N GLU A 160 -4.34 -17.13 6.29
CA GLU A 160 -3.54 -16.90 7.50
C GLU A 160 -2.68 -15.65 7.34
N PRO A 161 -3.30 -14.45 7.29
CA PRO A 161 -2.57 -13.22 6.95
C PRO A 161 -1.52 -12.81 7.99
N LYS A 162 -1.73 -13.17 9.27
CA LYS A 162 -0.78 -12.90 10.36
C LYS A 162 0.55 -13.65 10.24
N GLN A 163 0.68 -14.59 9.30
CA GLN A 163 1.96 -15.21 9.01
C GLN A 163 2.97 -14.22 8.42
N PHE A 164 2.51 -13.17 7.74
CA PHE A 164 3.37 -12.18 7.12
C PHE A 164 3.82 -11.10 8.13
N ASP A 165 5.02 -10.58 7.92
CA ASP A 165 5.53 -9.37 8.58
C ASP A 165 5.81 -8.31 7.51
N VAL A 166 6.78 -8.58 6.64
CA VAL A 166 7.05 -7.78 5.45
C VAL A 166 6.91 -8.64 4.20
N ILE A 167 6.17 -8.14 3.21
CA ILE A 167 6.08 -8.71 1.86
C ILE A 167 6.80 -7.76 0.90
N VAL A 168 7.65 -8.29 0.02
CA VAL A 168 8.26 -7.51 -1.07
C VAL A 168 7.94 -8.13 -2.42
N THR A 169 7.56 -7.30 -3.40
CA THR A 169 7.19 -7.78 -4.73
C THR A 169 7.26 -6.67 -5.79
N GLY A 170 7.19 -7.06 -7.07
CA GLY A 170 7.18 -6.15 -8.22
C GLY A 170 5.87 -5.36 -8.34
N ASN A 171 5.83 -4.43 -9.30
CA ASN A 171 4.80 -3.40 -9.38
C ASN A 171 3.36 -3.93 -9.48
N LEU A 172 3.09 -4.78 -10.47
CA LEU A 172 1.74 -5.33 -10.70
C LEU A 172 1.28 -6.22 -9.53
N PHE A 173 2.14 -7.11 -9.04
CA PHE A 173 1.79 -8.00 -7.93
C PHE A 173 1.61 -7.21 -6.62
N GLY A 174 2.44 -6.20 -6.39
CA GLY A 174 2.33 -5.32 -5.23
C GLY A 174 1.03 -4.54 -5.25
N ASP A 175 0.58 -4.09 -6.42
CA ASP A 175 -0.74 -3.45 -6.57
C ASP A 175 -1.84 -4.36 -6.03
N ILE A 176 -1.96 -5.55 -6.63
CA ILE A 176 -3.01 -6.53 -6.34
C ILE A 176 -2.98 -6.99 -4.88
N LEU A 177 -1.79 -7.38 -4.37
CA LEU A 177 -1.66 -7.90 -3.02
C LEU A 177 -1.87 -6.81 -1.96
N SER A 178 -1.47 -5.56 -2.25
CA SER A 178 -1.69 -4.46 -1.32
C SER A 178 -3.16 -4.07 -1.20
N ASP A 179 -3.90 -4.07 -2.30
CA ASP A 179 -5.35 -3.86 -2.28
C ASP A 179 -6.10 -5.05 -1.66
N THR A 180 -5.56 -6.26 -1.81
CA THR A 180 -6.08 -7.45 -1.11
C THR A 180 -5.88 -7.32 0.40
N ALA A 181 -4.65 -7.01 0.84
CA ALA A 181 -4.29 -6.84 2.24
C ALA A 181 -5.08 -5.67 2.88
N ALA A 182 -5.31 -4.61 2.11
CA ALA A 182 -6.17 -3.51 2.48
C ALA A 182 -7.57 -3.98 2.88
N MET A 183 -8.19 -4.79 2.03
CA MET A 183 -9.54 -5.29 2.26
C MET A 183 -9.64 -6.24 3.47
N LEU A 184 -8.56 -6.92 3.85
CA LEU A 184 -8.52 -7.74 5.08
C LEU A 184 -8.79 -6.91 6.35
N THR A 185 -8.52 -5.60 6.32
CA THR A 185 -8.76 -4.70 7.44
C THR A 185 -10.21 -4.23 7.54
N GLY A 186 -11.01 -4.45 6.49
CA GLY A 186 -12.41 -4.02 6.43
C GLY A 186 -12.63 -2.56 6.05
N SER A 187 -11.59 -1.71 6.04
CA SER A 187 -11.74 -0.30 5.65
C SER A 187 -10.54 0.23 4.88
N ILE A 188 -10.72 0.42 3.57
CA ILE A 188 -9.71 1.06 2.70
C ILE A 188 -9.44 2.51 3.17
N GLY A 189 -10.46 3.18 3.74
CA GLY A 189 -10.39 4.54 4.30
C GLY A 189 -9.35 4.74 5.42
N MET A 190 -8.72 3.65 5.88
CA MET A 190 -7.76 3.64 6.99
C MET A 190 -6.30 3.41 6.58
N LEU A 191 -6.04 3.27 5.28
CA LEU A 191 -4.74 2.78 4.81
C LEU A 191 -3.88 3.91 4.24
N PRO A 192 -2.82 4.29 4.96
CA PRO A 192 -1.87 5.25 4.45
C PRO A 192 -0.90 4.59 3.46
N SER A 193 -0.20 5.40 2.68
CA SER A 193 0.95 4.94 1.92
C SER A 193 2.06 5.99 1.84
N ALA A 194 3.27 5.51 1.60
CA ALA A 194 4.43 6.34 1.29
C ALA A 194 5.15 5.79 0.06
N SER A 195 5.50 6.67 -0.87
CA SER A 195 6.34 6.35 -2.02
C SER A 195 7.65 7.12 -1.88
N LEU A 196 8.76 6.40 -1.70
CA LEU A 196 10.05 6.96 -1.32
C LEU A 196 11.09 6.72 -2.42
N ASN A 197 11.98 7.69 -2.61
CA ASN A 197 13.23 7.49 -3.35
C ASN A 197 14.39 7.09 -2.42
N ALA A 198 15.59 6.91 -2.98
CA ALA A 198 16.78 6.50 -2.23
C ALA A 198 17.21 7.46 -1.11
N SER A 199 16.82 8.74 -1.20
CA SER A 199 17.10 9.77 -0.18
C SER A 199 16.01 9.88 0.89
N SER A 200 15.02 8.98 0.88
CA SER A 200 13.82 9.04 1.72
C SER A 200 12.97 10.30 1.54
N ALA A 201 13.17 11.05 0.45
CA ALA A 201 12.19 12.02 -0.01
C ALA A 201 11.04 11.28 -0.68
N GLY A 202 9.80 11.75 -0.51
CA GLY A 202 8.65 10.96 -0.94
C GLY A 202 7.34 11.69 -1.15
N LEU A 203 6.42 10.94 -1.75
CA LEU A 203 5.02 11.26 -1.91
C LEU A 203 4.21 10.44 -0.91
N TYR A 204 3.31 11.09 -0.18
CA TYR A 204 2.48 10.48 0.85
C TYR A 204 1.01 10.67 0.49
N GLU A 205 0.29 9.57 0.36
CA GLU A 205 -1.09 9.58 -0.13
C GLU A 205 -1.89 8.44 0.50
N PRO A 206 -3.20 8.64 0.75
CA PRO A 206 -4.08 7.54 1.12
C PRO A 206 -4.18 6.53 -0.04
N VAL A 207 -4.44 5.26 0.28
CA VAL A 207 -4.66 4.23 -0.74
C VAL A 207 -6.02 4.37 -1.44
N HIS A 208 -7.04 4.90 -0.75
CA HIS A 208 -8.37 5.06 -1.31
C HIS A 208 -8.41 6.04 -2.50
N GLY A 209 -9.39 5.83 -3.38
CA GLY A 209 -9.64 6.69 -4.55
C GLY A 209 -10.22 8.06 -4.19
N SER A 210 -10.65 8.79 -5.23
CA SER A 210 -11.24 10.13 -5.10
C SER A 210 -12.67 10.17 -4.57
N ALA A 211 -13.39 9.03 -4.57
CA ALA A 211 -14.78 8.90 -4.12
C ALA A 211 -15.70 10.04 -4.62
N PRO A 212 -15.84 10.21 -5.95
CA PRO A 212 -16.51 11.36 -6.55
C PRO A 212 -18.01 11.46 -6.19
N ASP A 213 -18.62 10.35 -5.80
CA ASP A 213 -20.00 10.22 -5.36
C ASP A 213 -20.29 10.85 -4.00
N ILE A 214 -19.28 11.05 -3.15
CA ILE A 214 -19.41 11.71 -1.83
C ILE A 214 -18.65 13.05 -1.74
N ALA A 215 -18.13 13.54 -2.87
CA ALA A 215 -17.33 14.74 -2.93
C ALA A 215 -18.13 15.98 -2.47
N GLY A 216 -17.62 16.68 -1.46
CA GLY A 216 -18.27 17.87 -0.90
C GLY A 216 -19.37 17.58 0.13
N GLU A 217 -19.62 16.32 0.48
CA GLU A 217 -20.72 15.93 1.38
C GLU A 217 -20.31 15.75 2.84
N ASP A 218 -19.04 16.02 3.21
CA ASP A 218 -18.51 15.83 4.57
C ASP A 218 -18.62 14.37 5.07
N LYS A 219 -18.47 13.41 4.14
CA LYS A 219 -18.62 11.96 4.39
C LYS A 219 -17.35 11.14 4.20
N ALA A 220 -16.29 11.73 3.62
CA ALA A 220 -15.05 11.00 3.37
C ALA A 220 -14.30 10.74 4.69
N ASN A 221 -13.73 9.55 4.84
CA ASN A 221 -12.88 9.24 5.99
C ASN A 221 -11.49 9.90 5.84
N PRO A 222 -11.12 10.89 6.68
CA PRO A 222 -9.86 11.61 6.55
C PRO A 222 -8.64 10.84 7.10
N LEU A 223 -8.87 9.71 7.78
CA LEU A 223 -7.85 9.09 8.61
C LEU A 223 -6.69 8.50 7.81
N ALA A 224 -6.91 7.87 6.65
CA ALA A 224 -5.80 7.42 5.79
C ALA A 224 -4.87 8.57 5.39
N THR A 225 -5.40 9.76 5.13
CA THR A 225 -4.60 10.94 4.78
C THR A 225 -3.81 11.45 5.98
N ILE A 226 -4.42 11.52 7.15
CA ILE A 226 -3.75 11.89 8.41
C ILE A 226 -2.62 10.89 8.74
N LEU A 227 -2.88 9.59 8.56
CA LEU A 227 -1.87 8.54 8.75
C LEU A 227 -0.75 8.60 7.72
N SER A 228 -1.03 9.06 6.49
CA SER A 228 -0.01 9.31 5.48
C SER A 228 0.88 10.50 5.87
N ALA A 229 0.31 11.56 6.47
CA ALA A 229 1.08 12.64 7.07
C ALA A 229 1.94 12.16 8.25
N ALA A 230 1.47 11.20 9.04
CA ALA A 230 2.33 10.55 10.04
C ALA A 230 3.49 9.80 9.39
N MET A 231 3.28 9.11 8.26
CA MET A 231 4.38 8.48 7.52
C MET A 231 5.40 9.52 7.00
N LEU A 232 4.94 10.68 6.53
CA LEU A 232 5.81 11.81 6.14
C LEU A 232 6.74 12.23 7.29
N MET A 233 6.16 12.46 8.47
CA MET A 233 6.93 12.81 9.66
C MET A 233 7.98 11.75 10.00
N ARG A 234 7.67 10.46 9.82
CA ARG A 234 8.61 9.36 10.06
C ARG A 234 9.78 9.32 9.10
N TYR A 235 9.45 9.29 7.82
CA TYR A 235 10.34 8.75 6.81
C TYR A 235 11.12 9.87 6.13
N SER A 236 10.53 11.05 5.98
CA SER A 236 11.19 12.19 5.33
C SER A 236 11.65 13.28 6.29
N LEU A 237 11.01 13.44 7.46
CA LEU A 237 11.28 14.58 8.35
C LEU A 237 12.03 14.22 9.64
N ASP A 238 12.15 12.93 9.97
CA ASP A 238 12.73 12.44 11.25
C ASP A 238 12.11 13.14 12.48
N GLU A 239 10.79 13.39 12.42
CA GLU A 239 10.08 14.18 13.43
C GLU A 239 9.57 13.28 14.57
N PRO A 240 10.05 13.44 15.82
CA PRO A 240 9.72 12.56 16.94
C PRO A 240 8.24 12.62 17.33
N LYS A 241 7.55 13.71 16.99
CA LYS A 241 6.10 13.90 17.21
C LYS A 241 5.23 12.90 16.46
N GLN A 242 5.79 12.15 15.50
CA GLN A 242 5.06 11.07 14.86
C GLN A 242 4.53 10.04 15.88
N GLN A 243 5.29 9.77 16.95
CA GLN A 243 4.85 8.82 17.96
C GLN A 243 3.53 9.25 18.63
N THR A 244 3.28 10.55 18.78
CA THR A 244 2.02 11.07 19.32
C THR A 244 0.85 10.78 18.36
N ILE A 245 1.03 10.93 17.05
CA ILE A 245 -0.01 10.57 16.06
C ILE A 245 -0.27 9.05 16.05
N LEU A 246 0.78 8.24 16.13
CA LEU A 246 0.68 6.78 16.17
C LEU A 246 0.13 6.24 17.50
N LYS A 247 0.35 6.93 18.62
CA LYS A 247 -0.25 6.63 19.93
C LYS A 247 -1.69 7.10 20.00
N GLY A 248 -1.99 8.25 19.39
CA GLY A 248 -3.34 8.74 19.18
C GLY A 248 -4.18 7.80 18.32
N ARG A 249 -3.55 6.98 17.46
CA ARG A 249 -4.25 6.05 16.56
C ARG A 249 -5.27 5.18 17.27
N SER A 250 -4.90 4.44 18.31
CA SER A 250 -5.86 3.59 19.07
C SER A 250 -7.00 4.40 19.67
N ARG A 251 -6.74 5.62 20.14
CA ARG A 251 -7.77 6.55 20.63
C ARG A 251 -8.68 7.03 19.51
N MET A 252 -8.13 7.43 18.36
CA MET A 252 -8.87 7.81 17.15
C MET A 252 -9.78 6.66 16.67
N TYR A 253 -9.29 5.43 16.73
CA TYR A 253 -10.08 4.23 16.41
C TYR A 253 -11.18 3.93 17.44
N SER A 254 -10.91 4.12 18.73
CA SER A 254 -11.91 3.89 19.80
C SER A 254 -12.96 4.99 19.89
N ALA A 255 -12.61 6.22 19.50
CA ALA A 255 -13.47 7.40 19.61
C ALA A 255 -14.39 7.56 18.41
N VAL A 256 -14.12 6.88 17.28
CA VAL A 256 -14.82 7.19 16.04
C VAL A 256 -15.30 5.95 15.29
N LYS A 257 -16.62 5.89 15.08
CA LYS A 257 -17.27 5.07 14.07
C LYS A 257 -17.58 5.98 12.88
N ASP A 258 -16.70 5.97 11.88
CA ASP A 258 -16.97 6.62 10.58
C ASP A 258 -17.87 5.71 9.73
N ARG A 259 -18.52 6.25 8.70
CA ARG A 259 -19.49 5.55 7.84
C ARG A 259 -18.86 4.33 7.14
N ASP A 260 -17.59 4.42 6.78
CA ASP A 260 -16.81 3.34 6.16
C ASP A 260 -16.34 2.25 7.15
N ILE A 261 -16.55 2.45 8.46
CA ILE A 261 -16.14 1.53 9.54
C ILE A 261 -17.35 1.10 10.39
N ALA A 262 -18.47 1.83 10.30
CA ALA A 262 -19.69 1.57 11.03
C ALA A 262 -20.32 0.25 10.55
N THR A 263 -20.59 -0.64 11.50
CA THR A 263 -21.43 -1.82 11.29
C THR A 263 -22.90 -1.40 11.23
N ASP A 264 -23.74 -2.19 10.54
CA ASP A 264 -25.18 -1.93 10.25
C ASP A 264 -26.06 -1.49 11.44
N GLU A 265 -25.59 -1.65 12.68
CA GLU A 265 -26.32 -1.33 13.91
C GLU A 265 -26.12 0.10 14.45
N ALA A 266 -25.37 0.99 13.77
CA ALA A 266 -24.95 2.28 14.34
C ALA A 266 -25.06 3.52 13.43
N GLU A 267 -26.12 3.66 12.63
CA GLU A 267 -26.35 4.87 11.81
C GLU A 267 -26.40 6.18 12.65
N GLU A 268 -26.81 6.12 13.92
CA GLU A 268 -26.93 7.30 14.79
C GLU A 268 -25.60 7.86 15.34
N ALA A 269 -24.47 7.17 15.13
CA ALA A 269 -23.16 7.56 15.69
C ALA A 269 -22.09 7.91 14.65
N VAL A 270 -22.45 8.06 13.37
CA VAL A 270 -21.52 8.34 12.29
C VAL A 270 -21.07 9.80 12.30
N MET A 271 -19.76 10.04 12.46
CA MET A 271 -19.17 11.38 12.34
C MET A 271 -18.85 11.74 10.89
N GLY A 272 -19.01 13.03 10.54
CA GLY A 272 -18.55 13.55 9.24
C GLY A 272 -17.04 13.82 9.19
N THR A 273 -16.51 14.09 7.99
CA THR A 273 -15.08 14.30 7.74
C THR A 273 -14.45 15.35 8.65
N ARG A 274 -15.10 16.52 8.79
CA ARG A 274 -14.60 17.61 9.66
C ARG A 274 -14.62 17.23 11.13
N ALA A 275 -15.74 16.67 11.61
CA ALA A 275 -15.88 16.25 13.00
C ALA A 275 -14.84 15.18 13.38
N MET A 276 -14.55 14.25 12.46
CA MET A 276 -13.44 13.31 12.61
C MET A 276 -12.10 14.04 12.75
N GLY A 277 -11.79 14.99 11.86
CA GLY A 277 -10.56 15.80 11.94
C GLY A 277 -10.41 16.51 13.29
N ASP A 278 -11.47 17.14 13.78
CA ASP A 278 -11.50 17.83 15.08
C ASP A 278 -11.30 16.85 16.25
N ALA A 279 -11.89 15.65 16.18
CA ALA A 279 -11.71 14.60 17.17
C ALA A 279 -10.26 14.13 17.23
N VAL A 280 -9.59 13.99 16.07
CA VAL A 280 -8.15 13.67 16.01
C VAL A 280 -7.32 14.76 16.68
N VAL A 281 -7.53 16.02 16.31
CA VAL A 281 -6.78 17.16 16.89
C VAL A 281 -6.98 17.24 18.41
N SER A 282 -8.21 17.02 18.87
CA SER A 282 -8.55 17.00 20.30
C SER A 282 -7.83 15.87 21.03
N ALA A 283 -7.81 14.66 20.46
CA ALA A 283 -7.14 13.50 21.03
C ALA A 283 -5.61 13.67 21.13
N LEU A 284 -5.00 14.42 20.20
CA LEU A 284 -3.57 14.73 20.20
C LEU A 284 -3.21 15.86 21.17
N SER A 285 -4.12 16.80 21.42
CA SER A 285 -3.89 17.95 22.31
C SER A 285 -3.92 17.57 23.80
N TYR A 286 -4.49 16.41 24.14
CA TYR A 286 -4.61 15.90 25.51
C TYR A 286 -3.30 15.31 26.09
N GLU A 287 -2.19 15.29 25.33
CA GLU A 287 -0.86 14.88 25.84
C GLU A 287 -0.06 16.06 26.47
N GLY A 288 -0.71 17.22 26.70
CA GLY A 288 -0.09 18.43 27.22
C GLY A 288 -0.31 18.77 28.69
N GLU A 289 -0.96 17.90 29.49
CA GLU A 289 -1.14 18.05 30.95
C GLU A 289 -0.57 16.87 31.73
#